data_AF-A0A350HB35-F1
#
_entry.id   AF-A0A350HB35-F1
#
_cell.length_a   1.000
_cell.length_b   1.000
_cell.length_c   1.000
_cell.angle_alpha   90.00
_cell.angle_beta   90.00
_cell.angle_gamma   90.00
#
_symmetry.space_group_name_H-M   'P 1'
#
loop_
_entity.id
_entity.type
_entity.pdbx_description
1 polymer ?
#
loop_
_entity_poly.entity_id
_entity_poly.type
_entity_poly.pdbx_seq_one_letter_code
_entity_poly.pdbx_strand_id
1 'polypeptide(L)'
;MFKTLTAARILVKQGLFEEALNILNDIETEENRLKVMYLKALSLEALNKNDSAEELCYKLIDEKFIEENVYEILEKIFSKKKASVKTEDIDLPESELAAAYELLGDTESALKWYYKKIQSLKKKLGADSD
;
A
#
# COMPACT_ATOMS: atom_id res chain seq x y z
N MET A 1 -14.46 -13.86 27.37
CA MET A 1 -14.76 -12.62 26.62
C MET A 1 -15.78 -12.97 25.54
N PHE A 2 -16.89 -12.24 25.44
CA PHE A 2 -17.90 -12.50 24.41
C PHE A 2 -17.34 -12.14 23.04
N LYS A 3 -17.12 -13.13 22.17
CA LYS A 3 -16.68 -12.93 20.79
C LYS A 3 -17.87 -12.45 19.96
N THR A 4 -17.91 -11.15 19.69
CA THR A 4 -18.99 -10.51 18.93
C THR A 4 -18.42 -9.48 17.97
N LEU A 5 -19.16 -9.18 16.90
CA LEU A 5 -18.78 -8.14 15.94
C LEU A 5 -18.64 -6.77 16.63
N THR A 6 -19.50 -6.49 17.60
CA THR A 6 -19.44 -5.27 18.40
C THR A 6 -18.14 -5.19 19.20
N ALA A 7 -17.72 -6.28 19.85
CA ALA A 7 -16.46 -6.33 20.59
C ALA A 7 -15.27 -6.10 19.66
N ALA A 8 -15.22 -6.77 18.51
CA ALA A 8 -14.17 -6.58 17.52
C ALA A 8 -14.07 -5.11 17.06
N ARG A 9 -15.21 -4.48 16.75
CA ARG A 9 -15.25 -3.07 16.35
C ARG A 9 -14.75 -2.12 17.43
N ILE A 10 -15.02 -2.41 18.71
CA ILE A 10 -14.49 -1.62 19.83
C ILE A 10 -12.96 -1.76 19.91
N LEU A 11 -12.43 -2.97 19.78
CA LEU A 11 -10.98 -3.22 19.80
C LEU A 11 -10.26 -2.49 18.66
N VAL A 12 -10.82 -2.50 17.45
CA VAL A 12 -10.29 -1.72 16.31
C VAL A 12 -10.21 -0.23 16.66
N LYS A 13 -11.26 0.33 17.26
CA LYS A 13 -11.26 1.75 17.68
C LYS A 13 -10.26 2.06 18.78
N GLN A 14 -9.92 1.09 19.60
CA GLN A 14 -8.92 1.21 20.67
C GLN A 14 -7.48 0.98 20.19
N GLY A 15 -7.28 0.60 18.93
CA GLY A 15 -5.97 0.26 18.38
C GLY A 15 -5.48 -1.14 18.74
N LEU A 16 -6.35 -1.99 19.31
CA LEU A 16 -6.04 -3.36 19.70
C LEU A 16 -6.28 -4.32 18.52
N PHE A 17 -5.50 -4.14 17.46
CA PHE A 17 -5.75 -4.79 16.16
C PHE A 17 -5.53 -6.30 16.16
N GLU A 18 -4.55 -6.82 16.90
CA GLU A 18 -4.32 -8.27 16.99
C GLU A 18 -5.47 -8.98 17.73
N GLU A 19 -5.94 -8.38 18.83
CA GLU A 19 -7.09 -8.90 19.57
C GLU A 19 -8.37 -8.84 18.73
N ALA A 20 -8.55 -7.75 17.97
CA ALA A 20 -9.65 -7.63 17.02
C ALA A 20 -9.61 -8.75 15.98
N LEU A 21 -8.45 -9.03 15.37
CA LEU A 21 -8.30 -10.10 14.39
C LEU A 21 -8.61 -11.49 14.96
N ASN A 22 -8.16 -11.76 16.18
CA ASN A 22 -8.45 -13.03 16.86
C ASN A 22 -9.96 -13.24 17.01
N ILE A 23 -10.71 -12.20 17.42
CA ILE A 23 -12.17 -12.30 17.51
C ILE A 23 -12.78 -12.48 16.12
N LEU A 24 -12.34 -11.68 15.14
CA LEU A 24 -12.90 -11.66 13.78
C LEU A 24 -12.73 -13.00 13.04
N ASN A 25 -11.69 -13.78 13.37
CA ASN A 25 -11.49 -15.10 12.78
C ASN A 25 -12.51 -16.15 13.27
N ASP A 26 -13.10 -15.93 14.43
CA ASP A 26 -13.97 -16.92 15.09
C ASP A 26 -15.48 -16.63 14.93
N ILE A 27 -15.84 -15.42 14.46
CA ILE A 27 -17.24 -14.95 14.44
C ILE A 27 -17.81 -14.78 13.03
N GLU A 28 -17.06 -15.18 12.01
CA GLU A 28 -17.48 -15.02 10.62
C GLU A 28 -18.69 -15.89 10.31
N THR A 29 -19.75 -15.26 9.81
CA THR A 29 -20.99 -15.88 9.33
C THR A 29 -21.37 -15.26 7.99
N GLU A 30 -22.21 -15.93 7.19
CA GLU A 30 -22.67 -15.38 5.91
C GLU A 30 -23.30 -13.98 6.05
N GLU A 31 -24.07 -13.75 7.12
CA GLU A 31 -24.75 -12.47 7.37
C GLU A 31 -23.78 -11.32 7.69
N ASN A 32 -22.61 -11.61 8.26
CA ASN A 32 -21.66 -10.60 8.72
C ASN A 32 -20.33 -10.63 7.95
N ARG A 33 -20.17 -11.52 6.97
CA ARG A 33 -18.93 -11.79 6.24
C ARG A 33 -18.25 -10.54 5.71
N LEU A 34 -18.99 -9.66 5.03
CA LEU A 34 -18.43 -8.42 4.48
C LEU A 34 -17.97 -7.44 5.58
N LYS A 35 -18.69 -7.36 6.69
CA LYS A 35 -18.32 -6.51 7.84
C LYS A 35 -17.09 -7.04 8.55
N VAL A 36 -17.01 -8.36 8.73
CA VAL A 36 -15.84 -9.03 9.28
C VAL A 36 -14.63 -8.80 8.39
N MET A 37 -14.80 -8.95 7.08
CA MET A 37 -13.75 -8.72 6.08
C MET A 37 -13.24 -7.27 6.12
N TYR A 38 -14.13 -6.28 6.21
CA TYR A 38 -13.75 -4.87 6.35
C TYR A 38 -12.95 -4.59 7.62
N LEU A 39 -13.40 -5.09 8.78
CA LEU A 39 -12.69 -4.91 10.05
C LEU A 39 -11.34 -5.65 10.07
N LYS A 40 -11.24 -6.79 9.38
CA LYS A 40 -9.96 -7.50 9.16
C LYS A 40 -9.03 -6.63 8.31
N ALA A 41 -9.51 -6.06 7.20
CA ALA A 41 -8.73 -5.19 6.33
C ALA A 41 -8.15 -3.98 7.08
N LEU A 42 -8.97 -3.28 7.88
CA LEU A 42 -8.53 -2.18 8.74
C LEU A 42 -7.44 -2.61 9.73
N SER A 43 -7.65 -3.76 10.38
CA SER A 43 -6.72 -4.26 11.39
C SER A 43 -5.39 -4.70 10.76
N LEU A 44 -5.43 -5.30 9.57
CA LEU A 44 -4.25 -5.69 8.81
C LEU A 44 -3.46 -4.47 8.30
N GLU A 45 -4.14 -3.45 7.79
CA GLU A 45 -3.51 -2.20 7.36
C GLU A 45 -2.79 -1.51 8.53
N ALA A 46 -3.44 -1.43 9.69
CA ALA A 46 -2.86 -0.83 10.89
C ALA A 46 -1.64 -1.63 11.42
N LEU A 47 -1.63 -2.95 11.21
CA LEU A 47 -0.50 -3.83 11.52
C LEU A 47 0.56 -3.88 10.41
N ASN A 48 0.48 -3.03 9.38
CA ASN A 48 1.34 -3.02 8.19
C ASN A 48 1.37 -4.34 7.40
N LYS A 49 0.36 -5.20 7.56
CA LYS A 49 0.15 -6.40 6.74
C LYS A 49 -0.59 -6.02 5.45
N ASN A 50 0.04 -5.12 4.70
CA ASN A 50 -0.60 -4.37 3.61
C ASN A 50 -1.10 -5.26 2.47
N ASP A 51 -0.36 -6.32 2.11
CA ASP A 51 -0.76 -7.19 1.00
C ASP A 51 -2.04 -7.97 1.31
N SER A 52 -2.18 -8.47 2.54
CA SER A 52 -3.41 -9.13 2.99
C SER A 52 -4.57 -8.15 3.15
N ALA A 53 -4.30 -6.92 3.61
CA ALA A 53 -5.32 -5.88 3.69
C ALA A 53 -5.84 -5.50 2.30
N GLU A 54 -4.94 -5.33 1.33
CA GLU A 54 -5.24 -5.01 -0.06
C GLU A 54 -6.10 -6.10 -0.73
N GLU A 55 -5.76 -7.38 -0.53
CA GLU A 55 -6.55 -8.50 -1.06
C GLU A 55 -8.00 -8.47 -0.55
N LEU A 56 -8.20 -8.18 0.74
CA LEU A 56 -9.54 -8.06 1.32
C LEU A 56 -10.29 -6.84 0.78
N CYS A 57 -9.60 -5.72 0.56
CA CYS A 57 -10.19 -4.52 -0.04
C CYS A 57 -10.73 -4.79 -1.45
N TYR A 58 -9.97 -5.48 -2.32
CA TYR A 58 -10.46 -5.82 -3.66
C TYR A 58 -11.68 -6.74 -3.61
N LYS A 59 -11.68 -7.75 -2.74
CA LYS A 59 -12.85 -8.62 -2.53
C LYS A 59 -14.08 -7.84 -2.08
N LEU A 60 -13.92 -6.87 -1.18
CA LEU A 60 -15.02 -6.00 -0.74
C LEU A 60 -15.59 -5.14 -1.88
N ILE A 61 -14.72 -4.67 -2.78
CA ILE A 61 -15.14 -3.89 -3.96
C ILE A 61 -15.90 -4.79 -4.94
N ASP A 62 -15.40 -5.99 -5.21
CA ASP A 62 -16.04 -6.96 -6.10
C ASP A 62 -17.44 -7.37 -5.59
N GLU A 63 -17.56 -7.56 -4.28
CA GLU A 63 -18.82 -7.86 -3.58
C GLU A 63 -19.72 -6.60 -3.40
N LYS A 64 -19.31 -5.45 -3.93
CA LYS A 64 -20.03 -4.17 -3.87
C LYS A 64 -20.39 -3.72 -2.45
N PHE A 65 -19.47 -3.88 -1.52
CA PHE A 65 -19.64 -3.40 -0.15
C PHE A 65 -19.62 -1.86 -0.11
N ILE A 66 -20.71 -1.26 0.37
CA ILE A 66 -20.94 0.21 0.35
C ILE A 66 -21.08 0.86 1.73
N GLU A 67 -21.15 0.07 2.81
CA GLU A 67 -21.42 0.61 4.15
C GLU A 67 -20.25 1.45 4.70
N GLU A 68 -19.04 1.20 4.22
CA GLU A 68 -17.82 1.83 4.72
C GLU A 68 -16.86 2.17 3.57
N ASN A 69 -15.95 3.11 3.79
CA ASN A 69 -15.04 3.58 2.75
C ASN A 69 -13.82 2.66 2.60
N VAL A 70 -13.95 1.62 1.78
CA VAL A 70 -12.86 0.69 1.45
C VAL A 70 -11.67 1.40 0.78
N TYR A 71 -11.93 2.44 -0.02
CA TYR A 71 -10.90 3.15 -0.77
C TYR A 71 -9.93 3.92 0.13
N GLU A 72 -10.36 4.38 1.32
CA GLU A 72 -9.47 5.01 2.30
C GLU A 72 -8.37 4.06 2.80
N ILE A 73 -8.67 2.76 2.91
CA ILE A 73 -7.70 1.75 3.32
C ILE A 73 -6.65 1.58 2.21
N LEU A 74 -7.10 1.46 0.95
CA LEU A 74 -6.22 1.34 -0.21
C LEU A 74 -5.32 2.57 -0.38
N GLU A 75 -5.86 3.77 -0.21
CA GLU A 75 -5.09 5.02 -0.30
C GLU A 75 -3.94 5.07 0.73
N LYS A 76 -4.21 4.64 1.97
CA LYS A 76 -3.17 4.54 3.02
C LYS A 76 -2.10 3.51 2.64
N ILE A 77 -2.51 2.35 2.13
CA ILE A 77 -1.58 1.30 1.70
C ILE A 77 -0.68 1.81 0.57
N PHE A 78 -1.25 2.43 -0.46
CA PHE A 78 -0.46 2.95 -1.58
C PHE A 78 0.45 4.10 -1.18
N SER A 79 0.01 4.97 -0.27
CA SER A 79 0.84 6.04 0.27
C SER A 79 2.08 5.48 1.00
N LYS A 80 1.90 4.42 1.81
CA LYS A 80 3.01 3.71 2.47
C LYS A 80 3.94 3.05 1.46
N LYS A 81 3.40 2.37 0.44
CA LYS A 81 4.19 1.73 -0.63
C LYS A 81 5.02 2.78 -1.38
N LYS A 82 4.43 3.92 -1.77
CA LYS A 82 5.14 5.03 -2.43
C LYS A 82 6.29 5.58 -1.56
N ALA A 83 6.08 5.74 -0.26
CA ALA A 83 7.12 6.19 0.67
C ALA A 83 8.27 5.18 0.85
N SER A 84 7.99 3.88 0.71
CA SER A 84 8.98 2.81 0.83
C SER A 84 9.86 2.63 -0.41
N VAL A 85 9.44 3.12 -1.59
CA VAL A 85 10.30 3.24 -2.77
C VAL A 85 11.25 4.44 -2.57
N LYS A 86 12.13 4.32 -1.58
CA LYS A 86 13.33 5.14 -1.54
C LYS A 86 14.23 4.66 -2.67
N THR A 87 14.47 5.57 -3.59
CA THR A 87 15.23 5.44 -4.84
C THR A 87 16.73 5.16 -4.62
N GLU A 88 17.12 4.70 -3.44
CA GLU A 88 18.51 4.65 -2.98
C GLU A 88 19.17 3.28 -3.19
N ASP A 89 18.41 2.19 -3.37
CA ASP A 89 18.94 0.82 -3.53
C ASP A 89 18.73 0.19 -4.92
N ILE A 90 18.30 0.97 -5.92
CA ILE A 90 18.11 0.44 -7.27
C ILE A 90 19.41 0.61 -8.06
N ASP A 91 20.20 -0.47 -8.16
CA ASP A 91 21.40 -0.57 -9.02
C ASP A 91 21.01 -0.77 -10.50
N LEU A 92 20.08 0.05 -10.99
CA LEU A 92 19.71 0.11 -12.41
C LEU A 92 20.30 1.37 -13.03
N PRO A 93 20.68 1.32 -14.33
CA PRO A 93 21.08 2.50 -15.07
C PRO A 93 20.03 3.60 -14.97
N GLU A 94 20.47 4.85 -14.79
CA GLU A 94 19.58 6.03 -14.67
C GLU A 94 18.53 6.13 -15.81
N SER A 95 18.86 5.60 -17.00
CA SER A 95 17.95 5.52 -18.16
C SER A 95 16.83 4.50 -17.99
N GLU A 96 17.11 3.36 -17.35
CA GLU A 96 16.09 2.33 -17.08
C GLU A 96 15.15 2.79 -15.97
N LEU A 97 15.68 3.48 -14.97
CA LEU A 97 14.88 4.15 -13.94
C LEU A 97 13.94 5.21 -14.53
N ALA A 98 14.46 6.07 -15.41
CA ALA A 98 13.66 7.10 -16.05
C ALA A 98 12.51 6.50 -16.88
N ALA A 99 12.80 5.48 -17.69
CA ALA A 99 11.80 4.77 -18.48
C ALA A 99 10.77 4.05 -17.61
N ALA A 100 11.19 3.44 -16.50
CA ALA A 100 10.27 2.78 -15.56
C ALA A 100 9.28 3.79 -14.92
N TYR A 101 9.77 4.96 -14.49
CA TYR A 101 8.88 6.00 -13.95
C TYR A 101 7.95 6.59 -15.00
N GLU A 102 8.40 6.72 -16.24
CA GLU A 102 7.57 7.15 -17.37
C GLU A 102 6.43 6.16 -17.65
N LEU A 103 6.73 4.84 -17.63
CA LEU A 103 5.72 3.79 -17.77
C LEU A 103 4.71 3.77 -16.62
N LEU A 104 5.13 4.17 -15.41
CA LEU A 104 4.26 4.31 -14.24
C LEU A 104 3.44 5.61 -14.24
N GLY A 105 3.64 6.49 -15.21
CA GLY A 105 2.98 7.80 -15.28
C GLY A 105 3.50 8.82 -14.27
N ASP A 106 4.60 8.53 -13.56
CA ASP A 106 5.28 9.45 -12.65
C ASP A 106 6.31 10.28 -13.42
N THR A 107 5.79 11.26 -14.17
CA THR A 107 6.58 12.14 -15.03
C THR A 107 7.63 12.94 -14.25
N GLU A 108 7.36 13.31 -12.99
CA GLU A 108 8.28 14.09 -12.16
C GLU A 108 9.53 13.28 -11.81
N SER A 109 9.33 12.03 -11.36
CA SER A 109 10.45 11.11 -11.10
C SER A 109 11.21 10.74 -12.37
N ALA A 110 10.51 10.55 -13.51
CA ALA A 110 11.14 10.27 -14.79
C ALA A 110 12.09 11.41 -15.22
N LEU A 111 11.63 12.66 -15.16
CA LEU A 111 12.44 13.84 -15.48
C LEU A 111 13.69 13.92 -14.60
N LYS A 112 13.55 13.70 -13.29
CA LYS A 112 14.68 13.71 -12.35
C LYS A 112 15.79 12.73 -12.76
N TRP A 113 15.42 11.52 -13.19
CA TRP A 113 16.38 10.50 -13.62
C TRP A 113 17.00 10.79 -14.99
N TYR A 114 16.22 11.29 -15.95
CA TYR A 114 16.76 11.78 -17.21
C TYR A 114 17.78 12.91 -16.99
N TYR A 115 17.51 13.84 -16.06
CA TYR A 115 18.46 14.90 -15.72
C TYR A 115 19.77 14.37 -15.12
N LYS A 116 19.71 13.42 -14.19
CA LYS A 116 20.90 12.77 -13.64
C LYS A 116 21.73 12.09 -14.74
N LYS A 117 21.08 11.38 -15.66
CA LYS A 117 21.75 10.76 -16.82
C LYS A 117 22.49 11.77 -17.68
N ILE A 118 21.83 12.89 -18.00
CA ILE A 118 22.43 13.97 -18.79
C ILE A 118 23.65 14.54 -18.06
N GLN A 119 23.59 14.74 -16.75
CA GLN A 119 24.73 15.23 -15.96
C GLN A 119 25.90 14.23 -15.96
N SER A 120 25.62 12.94 -15.78
CA SER A 120 26.62 11.87 -15.83
C SER A 120 27.31 11.80 -17.20
N LEU A 121 26.55 11.89 -18.30
CA LEU A 121 27.08 11.92 -19.66
C LEU A 121 27.93 13.18 -19.92
N LYS A 122 27.47 14.35 -19.48
CA LYS A 122 28.25 15.61 -19.58
C LYS A 122 29.58 15.51 -18.85
N LYS A 123 29.60 14.90 -17.66
CA LYS A 123 30.83 14.70 -16.89
C LYS A 123 31.82 13.77 -17.61
N LYS A 124 31.35 12.69 -18.24
CA LYS A 124 32.20 11.81 -19.05
C LYS A 124 32.77 12.54 -20.27
N LEU A 125 31.92 13.28 -20.99
CA LEU A 125 32.32 14.00 -22.19
C LEU A 125 33.39 15.08 -21.90
N GLY A 126 33.30 15.75 -20.74
CA GLY A 126 34.30 16.71 -20.30
C GLY A 126 35.60 16.09 -19.77
N ALA A 127 35.60 14.83 -19.35
CA ALA A 127 36.78 14.11 -18.90
C ALA A 127 37.61 13.51 -20.04
N ASP A 128 37.01 13.34 -21.23
CA ASP A 128 37.69 12.90 -22.45
C ASP A 128 38.31 14.07 -23.25
N SER A 129 38.33 15.29 -22.69
CA SER A 129 38.77 16.53 -23.35
C SER A 129 40.12 17.10 -22.85
N ASP A 130 40.82 16.40 -21.94
CA ASP A 130 42.17 16.73 -21.41
C ASP A 130 43.16 15.60 -21.74
#